data_AF-A0A8B5XE63-F1
#
_entry.id   AF-A0A8B5XE63-F1
#
_cell.length_a   1.000
_cell.length_b   1.000
_cell.length_c   1.000
_cell.angle_alpha   90.00
_cell.angle_beta   90.00
_cell.angle_gamma   90.00
#
_symmetry.space_group_name_H-M   'P 1'
#
loop_
_entity.id
_entity.type
_entity.pdbx_description
1 polymer ?
#
loop_
_entity_poly.entity_id
_entity_poly.type
_entity_poly.pdbx_seq_one_letter_code
_entity_poly.pdbx_strand_id
1 'polypeptide(L)'
;MDEERPNYRKAIDDALLLVYSHHHRLMSRLHPDTVRKLELEEIQSGPMGQDLEKLSAIAQGETREERERVLEAIESVLQMLFWPPGSEAYQVPRSFWETDLGRMISMAKFRSYEPADLVSIGNAAQQLGVTRPTIYRWMDDRTLGYVRDEMSGRTFVVRDDVDVLRQHSAEEMMEGPS
;
A
#
# COMPACT_ATOMS: atom_id res chain seq x y z
N MET A 1 -0.98 -4.58 -29.51
CA MET A 1 -0.95 -3.18 -29.03
C MET A 1 0.07 -3.21 -27.91
N ASP A 2 1.24 -2.61 -28.12
CA ASP A 2 2.23 -2.46 -27.07
C ASP A 2 1.67 -1.44 -26.07
N GLU A 3 1.11 -1.93 -24.97
CA GLU A 3 0.73 -1.08 -23.84
C GLU A 3 2.01 -0.40 -23.34
N GLU A 4 2.08 0.93 -23.52
CA GLU A 4 3.16 1.77 -23.04
C GLU A 4 3.30 1.54 -21.53
N ARG A 5 4.37 0.83 -21.13
CA ARG A 5 4.59 0.47 -19.72
C ARG A 5 4.65 1.76 -18.91
N PRO A 6 3.88 1.89 -17.82
CA PRO A 6 3.93 3.08 -16.99
C PRO A 6 5.34 3.26 -16.41
N ASN A 7 6.00 4.35 -16.80
CA ASN A 7 7.30 4.74 -16.26
C ASN A 7 7.07 5.54 -14.97
N TYR A 8 7.33 4.90 -13.83
CA TYR A 8 7.10 5.49 -12.52
C TYR A 8 8.23 6.40 -12.03
N ARG A 9 9.33 6.56 -12.79
CA ARG A 9 10.52 7.29 -12.35
C ARG A 9 10.22 8.71 -11.88
N LYS A 10 9.39 9.43 -12.62
CA LYS A 10 8.97 10.79 -12.24
C LYS A 10 8.21 10.80 -10.91
N ALA A 11 7.29 9.87 -10.71
CA ALA A 11 6.50 9.77 -9.48
C ALA A 11 7.38 9.45 -8.26
N ILE A 12 8.40 8.61 -8.45
CA ILE A 12 9.41 8.29 -7.44
C ILE A 12 10.22 9.55 -7.09
N ASP A 13 10.75 10.24 -8.10
CA ASP A 13 11.57 11.44 -7.90
C ASP A 13 10.79 12.54 -7.19
N ASP A 14 9.54 12.79 -7.60
CA ASP A 14 8.65 13.76 -6.97
C ASP A 14 8.38 13.41 -5.48
N ALA A 15 8.17 12.12 -5.17
CA ALA A 15 7.94 11.65 -3.81
C ALA A 15 9.18 11.79 -2.91
N LEU A 16 10.35 11.39 -3.43
CA LEU A 16 11.63 11.51 -2.76
C LEU A 16 11.96 12.98 -2.44
N LEU A 17 11.76 13.87 -3.42
CA LEU A 17 11.98 15.30 -3.25
C LEU A 17 11.00 15.90 -2.23
N LEU A 18 9.75 15.44 -2.20
CA LEU A 18 8.76 15.89 -1.21
C LEU A 18 9.22 15.55 0.22
N VAL A 19 9.54 14.28 0.48
CA VAL A 19 10.00 13.81 1.80
C VAL A 19 11.29 14.51 2.20
N TYR A 20 12.25 14.58 1.29
CA TYR A 20 13.52 15.26 1.52
C TYR A 20 13.32 16.75 1.85
N SER A 21 12.47 17.46 1.12
CA SER A 21 12.20 18.89 1.38
C SER A 21 11.59 19.13 2.76
N HIS A 22 10.73 18.22 3.22
CA HIS A 22 10.13 18.28 4.55
C HIS A 22 11.18 18.03 5.64
N HIS A 23 11.96 16.95 5.48
CA HIS A 23 13.00 16.59 6.43
C HIS A 23 14.10 17.65 6.52
N HIS A 24 14.60 18.13 5.38
CA HIS A 24 15.60 19.18 5.33
C HIS A 24 15.10 20.45 6.04
N ARG A 25 13.85 20.86 5.82
CA ARG A 25 13.26 22.02 6.50
C ARG A 25 13.23 21.85 8.02
N LEU A 26 12.89 20.65 8.51
CA LEU A 26 12.89 20.34 9.94
C LEU A 26 14.32 20.40 10.50
N MET A 27 15.26 19.71 9.86
CA MET A 27 16.65 19.66 10.29
C MET A 27 17.32 21.02 10.26
N SER A 28 17.07 21.86 9.25
CA SER A 28 17.64 23.21 9.19
C SER A 28 17.17 24.11 10.33
N ARG A 29 16.02 23.80 10.96
CA ARG A 29 15.52 24.53 12.12
C ARG A 29 16.05 23.99 13.45
N LEU A 30 16.24 22.68 13.56
CA LEU A 30 16.70 22.04 14.79
C LEU A 30 18.22 22.08 14.93
N HIS A 31 18.95 21.85 13.84
CA HIS A 31 20.41 21.69 13.83
C HIS A 31 21.04 22.32 12.58
N PRO A 32 20.98 23.65 12.41
CA PRO A 32 21.39 24.34 11.18
C PRO A 32 22.83 24.03 10.75
N ASP A 33 23.74 23.88 11.71
CA ASP A 33 25.18 23.67 11.45
C ASP A 33 25.52 22.27 10.90
N THR A 34 24.57 21.34 10.90
CA THR A 34 24.78 19.95 10.46
C THR A 34 24.12 19.64 9.11
N VAL A 35 23.29 20.55 8.59
CA VAL A 35 22.49 20.25 7.39
C VAL A 35 23.29 20.52 6.13
N ARG A 36 23.73 19.42 5.51
CA ARG A 36 24.17 19.41 4.12
C ARG A 36 22.97 19.16 3.20
N LYS A 37 22.89 19.90 2.10
CA LYS A 37 21.95 19.62 1.02
C LYS A 37 22.43 18.39 0.23
N LEU A 38 21.56 17.41 0.04
CA LEU A 38 21.77 16.24 -0.81
C LEU A 38 21.30 16.52 -2.24
N GLU A 39 22.01 15.93 -3.20
CA GLU A 39 21.61 15.87 -4.60
C GLU A 39 20.62 14.71 -4.84
N LEU A 40 19.86 14.78 -5.94
CA LEU A 40 18.80 13.79 -6.23
C LEU A 40 19.35 12.36 -6.31
N GLU A 41 20.52 12.16 -6.89
CA GLU A 41 21.19 10.87 -6.99
C GLU A 41 21.51 10.27 -5.59
N GLU A 42 21.92 11.12 -4.65
CA GLU A 42 22.18 10.71 -3.26
C GLU A 42 20.86 10.29 -2.58
N ILE A 43 19.78 11.05 -2.80
CA ILE A 43 18.45 10.74 -2.24
C ILE A 43 17.92 9.42 -2.81
N GLN A 44 18.06 9.19 -4.12
CA GLN A 44 17.66 7.95 -4.78
C GLN A 44 18.43 6.73 -4.29
N SER A 45 19.72 6.90 -3.97
CA SER A 45 20.55 5.81 -3.44
C SER A 45 20.21 5.45 -1.99
N GLY A 46 19.45 6.29 -1.28
CA GLY A 46 19.03 6.06 0.09
C GLY A 46 17.97 4.94 0.24
N PRO A 47 17.66 4.51 1.48
CA PRO A 47 16.75 3.39 1.73
C PRO A 47 15.36 3.56 1.08
N MET A 48 14.75 4.73 1.22
CA MET A 48 13.44 5.01 0.62
C MET A 48 13.48 4.97 -0.92
N GLY A 49 14.58 5.46 -1.53
CA GLY A 49 14.75 5.39 -2.97
C GLY A 49 14.89 3.95 -3.47
N GLN A 50 15.66 3.13 -2.75
CA GLN A 50 15.79 1.70 -3.06
C GLN A 50 14.47 0.95 -2.90
N ASP A 51 13.67 1.25 -1.87
CA ASP A 51 12.36 0.64 -1.67
C ASP A 51 11.40 1.03 -2.80
N LEU A 52 11.36 2.31 -3.18
CA LEU A 52 10.53 2.79 -4.28
C LEU A 52 10.92 2.19 -5.64
N GLU A 53 12.22 2.06 -5.92
CA GLU A 53 12.72 1.40 -7.13
C GLU A 53 12.34 -0.09 -7.17
N LYS A 54 12.48 -0.81 -6.06
CA LYS A 54 12.04 -2.21 -5.96
C LYS A 54 10.54 -2.34 -6.20
N LEU A 55 9.72 -1.50 -5.54
CA LEU A 55 8.27 -1.49 -5.72
C LEU A 55 7.89 -1.18 -7.17
N SER A 56 8.63 -0.29 -7.84
CA SER A 56 8.47 0.02 -9.26
C SER A 56 8.69 -1.21 -10.15
N ALA A 57 9.82 -1.90 -9.96
CA ALA A 57 10.16 -3.09 -10.73
C ALA A 57 9.13 -4.21 -10.52
N ILE A 58 8.62 -4.36 -9.29
CA ILE A 58 7.54 -5.32 -8.99
C ILE A 58 6.25 -4.89 -9.70
N ALA A 59 5.85 -3.62 -9.61
CA ALA A 59 4.64 -3.10 -10.25
C ALA A 59 4.65 -3.29 -11.77
N GLN A 60 5.81 -3.14 -12.40
CA GLN A 60 6.04 -3.37 -13.83
C GLN A 60 6.13 -4.86 -14.20
N GLY A 61 6.23 -5.75 -13.20
CA GLY A 61 6.36 -7.19 -13.40
C GLY A 61 7.76 -7.64 -13.83
N GLU A 62 8.77 -6.80 -13.59
CA GLU A 62 10.17 -7.07 -13.96
C GLU A 62 10.88 -7.95 -12.94
N THR A 63 10.45 -7.87 -11.67
CA THR A 63 10.95 -8.71 -10.59
C THR A 63 9.80 -9.29 -9.75
N ARG A 64 10.10 -10.32 -8.97
CA ARG A 64 9.23 -10.91 -7.95
C ARG A 64 9.95 -10.90 -6.61
N GLU A 65 9.19 -10.65 -5.56
CA GLU A 65 9.68 -10.66 -4.18
C GLU A 65 8.65 -11.32 -3.26
N GLU A 66 9.13 -11.76 -2.09
CA GLU A 66 8.29 -12.29 -1.02
C GLU A 66 7.26 -11.26 -0.58
N ARG A 67 5.99 -11.68 -0.45
CA ARG A 67 4.85 -10.83 -0.09
C ARG A 67 5.13 -9.95 1.12
N GLU A 68 5.68 -10.53 2.18
CA GLU A 68 6.00 -9.83 3.43
C GLU A 68 6.97 -8.67 3.21
N ARG A 69 8.03 -8.87 2.42
CA ARG A 69 9.00 -7.81 2.10
C ARG A 69 8.38 -6.69 1.28
N VAL A 70 7.48 -7.03 0.35
CA VAL A 70 6.75 -6.00 -0.42
C VAL A 70 5.88 -5.17 0.51
N LEU A 71 5.14 -5.81 1.42
CA LEU A 71 4.28 -5.11 2.38
C LEU A 71 5.09 -4.25 3.35
N GLU A 72 6.25 -4.72 3.82
CA GLU A 72 7.18 -3.94 4.67
C GLU A 72 7.71 -2.70 3.94
N ALA A 73 8.12 -2.83 2.67
CA ALA A 73 8.58 -1.70 1.87
C ALA A 73 7.46 -0.69 1.61
N ILE A 74 6.25 -1.15 1.30
CA ILE A 74 5.06 -0.29 1.16
C ILE A 74 4.80 0.46 2.46
N GLU A 75 4.78 -0.26 3.58
CA GLU A 75 4.55 0.31 4.90
C GLU A 75 5.59 1.40 5.20
N SER A 76 6.89 1.08 5.09
CA SER A 76 8.00 2.04 5.25
C SER A 76 7.78 3.34 4.46
N VAL A 77 7.42 3.23 3.17
CA VAL A 77 7.16 4.40 2.32
C VAL A 77 5.94 5.19 2.81
N LEU A 78 4.84 4.53 3.16
CA LEU A 78 3.63 5.20 3.64
C LEU A 78 3.85 5.89 5.00
N GLN A 79 4.60 5.27 5.91
CA GLN A 79 4.98 5.88 7.18
C GLN A 79 5.81 7.15 6.94
N MET A 80 6.79 7.10 6.04
CA MET A 80 7.61 8.27 5.71
C MET A 80 6.80 9.43 5.11
N LEU A 81 5.76 9.13 4.33
CA LEU A 81 4.92 10.13 3.69
C LEU A 81 3.84 10.71 4.59
N PHE A 82 3.24 9.87 5.45
CA PHE A 82 1.98 10.20 6.13
C PHE A 82 2.06 10.16 7.64
N TRP A 83 3.12 9.64 8.25
CA TRP A 83 3.21 9.56 9.72
C TRP A 83 3.55 10.91 10.34
N PRO A 84 2.61 11.56 11.05
CA PRO A 84 2.87 12.84 11.68
C PRO A 84 3.69 12.62 12.97
N PRO A 85 4.72 13.43 13.24
CA PRO A 85 5.49 13.33 14.48
C PRO A 85 4.57 13.39 15.71
N GLY A 86 4.71 12.42 16.62
CA GLY A 86 3.91 12.34 17.85
C GLY A 86 2.54 11.66 17.71
N SER A 87 2.19 11.14 16.53
CA SER A 87 0.99 10.31 16.34
C SER A 87 1.25 8.83 16.60
N GLU A 88 0.27 8.10 17.12
CA GLU A 88 0.32 6.63 17.27
C GLU A 88 0.03 5.88 15.97
N ALA A 89 -0.63 6.54 15.01
CA ALA A 89 -1.01 5.97 13.72
C ALA A 89 -1.04 7.02 12.61
N TYR A 90 -1.08 6.57 11.36
CA TYR A 90 -1.27 7.42 10.19
C TYR A 90 -2.45 6.99 9.33
N GLN A 91 -2.96 7.92 8.54
CA GLN A 91 -4.01 7.68 7.57
C GLN A 91 -3.52 8.10 6.19
N VAL A 92 -3.79 7.24 5.19
CA VAL A 92 -3.50 7.53 3.79
C VAL A 92 -4.75 8.13 3.15
N PRO A 93 -4.71 9.38 2.65
CA PRO A 93 -5.87 9.98 1.99
C PRO A 93 -6.30 9.17 0.76
N ARG A 94 -7.61 9.01 0.52
CA ARG A 94 -8.12 8.27 -0.66
C ARG A 94 -7.57 8.82 -1.99
N SER A 95 -7.40 10.13 -2.09
CA SER A 95 -6.85 10.79 -3.28
C SER A 95 -5.41 10.39 -3.60
N PHE A 96 -4.63 9.93 -2.61
CA PHE A 96 -3.27 9.45 -2.83
C PHE A 96 -3.25 8.24 -3.76
N TRP A 97 -4.18 7.31 -3.59
CA TRP A 97 -4.25 6.08 -4.39
C TRP A 97 -4.59 6.32 -5.86
N GLU A 98 -5.04 7.53 -6.21
CA GLU A 98 -5.30 7.94 -7.59
C GLU A 98 -4.08 8.61 -8.26
N THR A 99 -3.01 8.86 -7.51
CA THR A 99 -1.73 9.38 -8.04
C THR A 99 -0.91 8.28 -8.70
N ASP A 100 0.05 8.65 -9.56
CA ASP A 100 0.95 7.68 -10.20
C ASP A 100 1.73 6.83 -9.17
N LEU A 101 2.19 7.45 -8.08
CA LEU A 101 2.86 6.74 -6.99
C LEU A 101 1.90 5.79 -6.26
N GLY A 102 0.69 6.26 -5.94
CA GLY A 102 -0.32 5.44 -5.27
C GLY A 102 -0.70 4.23 -6.11
N ARG A 103 -0.90 4.41 -7.42
CA ARG A 103 -1.18 3.31 -8.36
C ARG A 103 -0.01 2.36 -8.52
N MET A 104 1.23 2.86 -8.57
CA MET A 104 2.44 2.02 -8.55
C MET A 104 2.46 1.12 -7.31
N ILE A 105 2.25 1.70 -6.12
CA ILE A 105 2.23 0.96 -4.85
C ILE A 105 1.08 -0.06 -4.83
N SER A 106 -0.13 0.32 -5.27
CA SER A 106 -1.27 -0.60 -5.39
C SER A 106 -0.96 -1.78 -6.31
N MET A 107 -0.34 -1.52 -7.46
CA MET A 107 0.05 -2.54 -8.43
C MET A 107 1.15 -3.45 -7.87
N ALA A 108 2.17 -2.89 -7.20
CA ALA A 108 3.21 -3.67 -6.53
C ALA A 108 2.59 -4.59 -5.47
N LYS A 109 1.68 -4.05 -4.65
CA LYS A 109 0.93 -4.83 -3.65
C LYS A 109 0.17 -5.95 -4.33
N PHE A 110 -0.64 -5.68 -5.35
CA PHE A 110 -1.40 -6.70 -6.08
C PHE A 110 -0.51 -7.82 -6.61
N ARG A 111 0.62 -7.48 -7.25
CA ARG A 111 1.55 -8.47 -7.83
C ARG A 111 2.30 -9.30 -6.80
N SER A 112 2.30 -8.90 -5.52
CA SER A 112 2.87 -9.68 -4.43
C SER A 112 1.96 -10.81 -3.93
N TYR A 113 0.68 -10.83 -4.36
CA TYR A 113 -0.27 -11.89 -4.01
C TYR A 113 -0.36 -12.93 -5.12
N GLU A 114 -0.49 -14.19 -4.74
CA GLU A 114 -0.89 -15.22 -5.68
C GLU A 114 -2.41 -15.12 -5.95
N PRO A 115 -2.90 -15.51 -7.14
CA PRO A 115 -4.33 -15.48 -7.43
C PRO A 115 -5.19 -16.28 -6.45
N ALA A 116 -4.61 -17.32 -5.84
CA ALA A 116 -5.28 -18.13 -4.83
C ALA A 116 -5.57 -17.33 -3.55
N ASP A 117 -4.74 -16.35 -3.19
CA ASP A 117 -4.84 -15.55 -1.97
C ASP A 117 -5.90 -14.45 -2.06
N LEU A 118 -6.52 -14.29 -3.24
CA LEU A 118 -7.42 -13.18 -3.54
C LEU A 118 -8.84 -13.66 -3.83
N VAL A 119 -9.81 -12.91 -3.34
CA VAL A 119 -11.24 -13.17 -3.52
C VAL A 119 -11.90 -11.93 -4.11
N SER A 120 -12.77 -12.11 -5.11
CA SER A 120 -13.56 -10.99 -5.61
C SER A 120 -14.56 -10.51 -4.56
N ILE A 121 -14.88 -9.22 -4.55
CA ILE A 121 -15.84 -8.62 -3.61
C ILE A 121 -17.18 -9.38 -3.60
N GLY A 122 -17.67 -9.78 -4.77
CA GLY A 122 -18.92 -10.54 -4.89
C GLY A 122 -18.85 -11.93 -4.26
N ASN A 123 -17.71 -12.62 -4.40
CA ASN A 123 -17.51 -13.93 -3.81
C ASN A 123 -17.30 -13.83 -2.28
N ALA A 124 -16.57 -12.83 -1.80
CA ALA A 124 -16.41 -12.58 -0.37
C ALA A 124 -17.77 -12.29 0.31
N ALA A 125 -18.60 -11.44 -0.32
CA ALA A 125 -19.97 -11.18 0.15
C ALA A 125 -20.80 -12.48 0.27
N GLN A 126 -20.72 -13.35 -0.74
CA GLN A 126 -21.42 -14.64 -0.73
C GLN A 126 -20.91 -15.57 0.38
N GLN A 127 -19.59 -15.69 0.55
CA GLN A 127 -18.98 -16.57 1.56
C GLN A 127 -19.30 -16.14 2.98
N LEU A 128 -19.36 -14.83 3.23
CA LEU A 128 -19.65 -14.25 4.54
C LEU A 128 -21.15 -14.06 4.79
N GLY A 129 -22.01 -14.34 3.80
CA GLY A 129 -23.46 -14.15 3.93
C GLY A 129 -23.88 -12.69 4.10
N VAL A 130 -23.07 -11.73 3.62
CA VAL A 130 -23.31 -10.28 3.74
C VAL A 130 -23.51 -9.61 2.39
N THR A 131 -23.91 -8.34 2.41
CA THR A 131 -24.06 -7.54 1.19
C THR A 131 -22.72 -6.96 0.72
N ARG A 132 -22.60 -6.61 -0.56
CA ARG A 132 -21.39 -5.91 -1.07
C ARG A 132 -21.10 -4.58 -0.36
N PRO A 133 -22.09 -3.72 -0.03
CA PRO A 133 -21.85 -2.55 0.81
C PRO A 133 -21.18 -2.87 2.16
N THR A 134 -21.49 -4.01 2.78
CA THR A 134 -20.84 -4.45 4.01
C THR A 134 -19.36 -4.75 3.77
N ILE A 135 -19.01 -5.40 2.66
CA ILE A 135 -17.61 -5.65 2.27
C ILE A 135 -16.86 -4.34 2.06
N TYR A 136 -17.45 -3.37 1.33
CA TYR A 136 -16.81 -2.06 1.14
C TYR A 136 -16.57 -1.32 2.46
N ARG A 137 -17.52 -1.38 3.39
CA ARG A 137 -17.35 -0.80 4.72
C ARG A 137 -16.20 -1.48 5.49
N TRP A 138 -16.11 -2.80 5.43
CA TRP A 138 -15.01 -3.56 6.06
C TRP A 138 -13.65 -3.31 5.41
N MET A 139 -13.61 -2.98 4.13
CA MET A 139 -12.38 -2.50 3.49
C MET A 139 -11.99 -1.10 3.99
N ASP A 140 -12.99 -0.21 4.13
CA ASP A 140 -12.79 1.17 4.58
C ASP A 140 -12.30 1.25 6.03
N ASP A 141 -12.84 0.41 6.92
CA ASP A 141 -12.44 0.34 8.33
C ASP A 141 -11.23 -0.60 8.58
N ARG A 142 -10.67 -1.18 7.51
CA ARG A 142 -9.52 -2.10 7.50
C ARG A 142 -9.76 -3.45 8.18
N THR A 143 -11.01 -3.85 8.40
CA THR A 143 -11.36 -5.22 8.80
C THR A 143 -10.99 -6.23 7.70
N LEU A 144 -11.08 -5.83 6.43
CA LEU A 144 -10.66 -6.62 5.27
C LEU A 144 -9.54 -5.90 4.52
N GLY A 145 -8.39 -6.57 4.42
CA GLY A 145 -7.34 -6.20 3.48
C GLY A 145 -7.82 -6.31 2.04
N TYR A 146 -7.40 -5.37 1.20
CA TYR A 146 -7.70 -5.39 -0.22
C TYR A 146 -6.51 -4.96 -1.08
N VAL A 147 -6.58 -5.36 -2.34
CA VAL A 147 -5.63 -5.00 -3.40
C VAL A 147 -6.39 -4.62 -4.66
N ARG A 148 -5.81 -3.74 -5.46
CA ARG A 148 -6.38 -3.29 -6.74
C ARG A 148 -5.44 -3.68 -7.87
N ASP A 149 -5.98 -4.36 -8.86
CA ASP A 149 -5.33 -4.53 -10.15
C ASP A 149 -5.54 -3.25 -10.97
N GLU A 150 -4.52 -2.41 -11.06
CA GLU A 150 -4.57 -1.16 -11.83
C GLU A 150 -4.71 -1.38 -13.34
N MET A 151 -4.41 -2.58 -13.87
CA MET A 151 -4.60 -2.87 -15.31
C MET A 151 -6.09 -3.05 -15.63
N SER A 152 -6.81 -3.84 -14.82
CA SER A 152 -8.23 -4.10 -15.04
C SER A 152 -9.18 -3.17 -14.26
N GLY A 153 -8.64 -2.40 -13.31
CA GLY A 153 -9.41 -1.59 -12.35
C GLY A 153 -10.16 -2.42 -11.31
N ARG A 154 -9.93 -3.74 -11.23
CA ARG A 154 -10.67 -4.63 -10.33
C ARG A 154 -10.04 -4.64 -8.94
N THR A 155 -10.90 -4.67 -7.93
CA THR A 155 -10.50 -4.80 -6.53
C THR A 155 -10.81 -6.20 -6.02
N PHE A 156 -9.86 -6.74 -5.25
CA PHE A 156 -9.94 -8.03 -4.58
C PHE A 156 -9.71 -7.85 -3.08
N VAL A 157 -10.34 -8.69 -2.28
CA VAL A 157 -10.07 -8.79 -0.85
C VAL A 157 -9.13 -9.97 -0.57
N VAL A 158 -8.35 -9.87 0.49
CA VAL A 158 -7.44 -10.93 0.94
C VAL A 158 -8.25 -12.09 1.48
N ARG A 159 -7.94 -13.31 1.03
CA ARG A 159 -8.64 -14.54 1.41
C ARG A 159 -8.54 -14.81 2.91
N ASP A 160 -7.34 -14.69 3.48
CA ASP A 160 -7.10 -15.01 4.88
C ASP A 160 -8.04 -14.23 5.81
N ASP A 161 -8.25 -12.94 5.54
CA ASP A 161 -9.17 -12.10 6.31
C ASP A 161 -10.64 -12.56 6.18
N VAL A 162 -11.03 -13.02 4.98
CA VAL A 162 -12.37 -13.60 4.73
C VAL A 162 -12.54 -14.90 5.52
N ASP A 163 -11.52 -15.75 5.54
CA ASP A 163 -11.57 -17.04 6.24
C ASP A 163 -11.62 -16.83 7.76
N VAL A 164 -10.88 -15.86 8.30
CA VAL A 164 -10.93 -15.48 9.73
C VAL A 164 -12.32 -14.99 10.12
N LEU A 165 -12.91 -14.05 9.37
CA LEU A 165 -14.25 -13.53 9.66
C LEU A 165 -15.32 -14.64 9.61
N ARG A 166 -15.17 -15.57 8.66
CA ARG A 166 -16.08 -16.70 8.52
C ARG A 166 -16.02 -17.64 9.73
N GLN A 167 -14.83 -17.88 10.29
CA GLN A 167 -14.66 -18.70 11.49
C GLN A 167 -15.33 -18.05 12.70
N HIS A 168 -15.11 -16.74 12.92
CA HIS A 168 -15.74 -16.02 14.03
C HIS A 168 -17.27 -16.04 13.97
N SER A 169 -17.87 -15.84 12.78
CA SER A 169 -19.32 -15.96 12.62
C SER A 169 -19.84 -17.37 12.92
N ALA A 170 -19.06 -18.42 12.64
CA ALA A 170 -19.44 -19.79 12.95
C ALA A 170 -19.35 -20.10 14.46
N GLU A 171 -18.35 -19.55 15.15
CA GLU A 171 -18.16 -19.69 16.60
C GLU A 171 -19.28 -18.97 17.37
N GLU A 172 -19.61 -17.72 17.01
CA GLU A 172 -20.72 -16.96 17.61
C GLU A 172 -22.08 -17.67 17.46
N MET A 173 -22.28 -18.38 16.35
CA MET A 173 -23.49 -19.19 16.13
C MET A 173 -23.52 -20.48 16.96
N MET A 174 -22.38 -21.01 17.40
CA MET A 174 -22.30 -22.22 18.23
C MET A 174 -22.41 -21.92 19.73
N GLU A 175 -22.02 -20.72 20.18
CA GLU A 175 -22.06 -20.36 21.61
C GLU A 175 -23.44 -19.87 22.09
N GLY A 176 -24.33 -19.43 21.19
CA GLY A 176 -25.70 -19.01 21.52
C GLY A 176 -25.76 -17.72 22.36
N PRO A 177 -26.84 -16.92 22.25
CA PRO A 177 -26.96 -15.70 23.05
C PRO A 177 -27.06 -16.07 24.54
N SER A 178 -26.12 -15.56 25.35
CA SER A 178 -26.16 -15.62 26.81
C SER A 178 -27.35 -14.87 27.40
#